data_AF-A0A918JS35-F1
#
_entry.id   AF-A0A918JS35-F1
#
_cell.length_a   1.000
_cell.length_b   1.000
_cell.length_c   1.000
_cell.angle_alpha   90.00
_cell.angle_beta   90.00
_cell.angle_gamma   90.00
#
_symmetry.space_group_name_H-M   'P 1'
#
loop_
_entity.id
_entity.type
_entity.pdbx_description
1 polymer ?
#
loop_
_entity_poly.entity_id
_entity_poly.type
_entity_poly.pdbx_seq_one_letter_code
_entity_poly.pdbx_strand_id
1 'polypeptide(L)'
;MKNLRKEFPILAQNTYLNTASSGLLYDSLLDFRQEHDFDFLVGGSMFRDEQHLFLNSVRKTIASFFKGSSNNLILTPNFSLGFNTILNGLEKSKKVLLLEGDYPSINFATENKDFEAVYAKIDISLEKNIEDAIKKHSPNVFAFSLVQYLNGIIIDLDFIKKLKAQYPDILFIADGTQFCGTKVFDFSTSGIDILGCSGYKWLLGGYGNGFILFNDNILNQITPISYTNAASTSSHAPSYTSLQARFECGHLDTLNFGSLQYSLNFLTKIGLSKIEEHLNELCSYAKSEFTKLNLLEDTVANRKKHSTIFNIKGDQKLHAYLKNQNIITSLRGNGLRISLHLYNTIEDIETVLKKIHYYR
;
A
#
# COMPACT_ATOMS: atom_id res chain seq x y z
N MET A 1 -23.75 -1.98 -3.70
CA MET A 1 -22.59 -2.75 -4.20
C MET A 1 -22.91 -3.69 -5.37
N LYS A 2 -24.12 -4.27 -5.52
CA LYS A 2 -24.41 -5.18 -6.66
C LYS A 2 -24.18 -4.59 -8.06
N ASN A 3 -24.50 -3.31 -8.29
CA ASN A 3 -24.20 -2.65 -9.58
C ASN A 3 -22.71 -2.40 -9.79
N LEU A 4 -21.93 -2.23 -8.71
CA LEU A 4 -20.50 -1.96 -8.76
C LEU A 4 -19.70 -3.18 -9.23
N ARG A 5 -20.15 -4.40 -8.89
CA ARG A 5 -19.51 -5.64 -9.38
C ARG A 5 -19.55 -5.78 -10.90
N LYS A 6 -20.51 -5.15 -11.58
CA LYS A 6 -20.63 -5.22 -13.04
C LYS A 6 -19.51 -4.48 -13.77
N GLU A 7 -18.88 -3.51 -13.13
CA GLU A 7 -17.69 -2.81 -13.64
C GLU A 7 -16.47 -3.74 -13.78
N PHE A 8 -16.50 -4.93 -13.17
CA PHE A 8 -15.38 -5.87 -13.12
C PHE A 8 -15.73 -7.17 -13.86
N PRO A 9 -15.54 -7.26 -15.19
CA PRO A 9 -15.99 -8.39 -16.00
C PRO A 9 -15.51 -9.77 -15.53
N ILE A 10 -14.30 -9.85 -14.97
CA ILE A 10 -13.74 -11.11 -14.46
C ILE A 10 -14.59 -11.76 -13.36
N LEU A 11 -15.37 -10.97 -12.61
CA LEU A 11 -16.21 -11.46 -11.51
C LEU A 11 -17.46 -12.19 -12.00
N ALA A 12 -17.79 -12.13 -13.29
CA ALA A 12 -18.83 -12.97 -13.89
C ALA A 12 -18.36 -14.42 -14.11
N GLN A 13 -17.04 -14.64 -14.16
CA GLN A 13 -16.44 -15.93 -14.50
C GLN A 13 -15.68 -16.55 -13.33
N ASN A 14 -15.19 -15.73 -12.40
CA ASN A 14 -14.29 -16.16 -11.33
C ASN A 14 -14.69 -15.57 -9.98
N THR A 15 -14.44 -16.35 -8.93
CA THR A 15 -14.34 -15.84 -7.56
C THR A 15 -12.92 -15.30 -7.35
N TYR A 16 -12.74 -13.98 -7.46
CA TYR A 16 -11.43 -13.34 -7.37
C TYR A 16 -11.09 -12.93 -5.93
N LEU A 17 -10.07 -13.55 -5.34
CA LEU A 17 -9.67 -13.31 -3.94
C LEU A 17 -8.18 -13.00 -3.85
N ASN A 18 -7.64 -12.28 -4.84
CA ASN A 18 -6.20 -12.09 -5.01
C ASN A 18 -5.76 -10.62 -5.12
N THR A 19 -6.56 -9.70 -4.58
CA THR A 19 -6.28 -8.26 -4.50
C THR A 19 -4.88 -7.95 -3.93
N ALA A 20 -4.44 -8.70 -2.93
CA ALA A 20 -3.12 -8.56 -2.33
C ALA A 20 -1.96 -8.87 -3.28
N SER A 21 -2.24 -9.52 -4.39
CA SER A 21 -1.31 -9.66 -5.51
C SER A 21 -1.57 -8.60 -6.58
N SER A 22 -2.82 -8.36 -6.95
CA SER A 22 -3.21 -7.34 -7.94
C SER A 22 -4.65 -6.94 -7.74
N GLY A 23 -4.93 -5.63 -7.77
CA GLY A 23 -6.28 -5.12 -7.98
C GLY A 23 -6.79 -5.49 -9.37
N LEU A 24 -8.10 -5.39 -9.56
CA LEU A 24 -8.72 -5.59 -10.85
C LEU A 24 -8.74 -4.28 -11.64
N LEU A 25 -8.54 -4.38 -12.96
CA LEU A 25 -8.97 -3.34 -13.89
C LEU A 25 -10.49 -3.41 -14.04
N TYR A 26 -11.11 -2.28 -14.38
CA TYR A 26 -12.55 -2.15 -14.50
C TYR A 26 -12.92 -1.27 -15.69
N ASP A 27 -14.13 -1.46 -16.21
CA ASP A 27 -14.55 -0.94 -17.52
C ASP A 27 -14.36 0.57 -17.63
N SER A 28 -14.87 1.34 -16.67
CA SER A 28 -14.76 2.80 -16.72
C SER A 28 -13.32 3.34 -16.62
N LEU A 29 -12.39 2.60 -16.01
CA LEU A 29 -10.96 2.95 -16.07
C LEU A 29 -10.32 2.54 -17.40
N LEU A 30 -10.76 1.43 -18.01
CA LEU A 30 -10.30 1.06 -19.34
C LEU A 30 -10.69 2.13 -20.37
N ASP A 31 -11.92 2.64 -20.30
CA ASP A 31 -12.41 3.72 -21.17
C ASP A 31 -11.51 4.96 -21.07
N PHE A 32 -11.23 5.43 -19.83
CA PHE A 32 -10.30 6.55 -19.60
C PHE A 32 -8.92 6.31 -20.22
N ARG A 33 -8.38 5.09 -20.09
CA ARG A 33 -7.06 4.75 -20.63
C ARG A 33 -7.05 4.74 -22.17
N GLN A 34 -8.13 4.29 -22.80
CA GLN A 34 -8.27 4.32 -24.25
C GLN A 34 -8.40 5.74 -24.78
N GLU A 35 -9.17 6.59 -24.09
CA GLU A 35 -9.30 8.02 -24.42
C GLU A 35 -7.95 8.74 -24.29
N HIS A 36 -7.19 8.47 -23.22
CA HIS A 36 -5.86 9.05 -23.02
C HIS A 36 -4.88 8.73 -24.16
N ASP A 37 -4.80 7.45 -24.57
CA ASP A 37 -3.94 7.06 -25.69
C ASP A 37 -4.45 7.61 -27.03
N PHE A 38 -5.76 7.75 -27.20
CA PHE A 38 -6.35 8.38 -28.38
C PHE A 38 -6.00 9.86 -28.46
N ASP A 39 -6.09 10.60 -27.36
CA ASP A 39 -5.67 12.01 -27.28
C ASP A 39 -4.19 12.17 -27.64
N PHE A 40 -3.34 11.25 -27.18
CA PHE A 40 -1.93 11.25 -27.58
C PHE A 40 -1.74 10.95 -29.07
N LEU A 41 -2.48 9.98 -29.62
CA LEU A 41 -2.43 9.62 -31.04
C LEU A 41 -2.78 10.81 -31.95
N VAL A 42 -3.82 11.58 -31.61
CA VAL A 42 -4.27 12.72 -32.43
C VAL A 42 -3.50 14.01 -32.14
N GLY A 43 -3.02 14.19 -30.90
CA GLY A 43 -2.33 15.42 -30.46
C GLY A 43 -0.81 15.41 -30.65
N GLY A 44 -0.18 14.24 -30.79
CA GLY A 44 1.28 14.13 -30.91
C GLY A 44 2.01 14.76 -29.72
N SER A 45 3.01 15.60 -29.98
CA SER A 45 3.77 16.26 -28.90
C SER A 45 2.95 17.31 -28.13
N MET A 46 1.92 17.91 -28.75
CA MET A 46 1.08 18.94 -28.11
C MET A 46 0.33 18.38 -26.90
N PHE A 47 0.06 17.07 -26.88
CA PHE A 47 -0.50 16.35 -25.74
C PHE A 47 0.30 16.60 -24.43
N ARG A 48 1.60 16.86 -24.56
CA ARG A 48 2.52 17.03 -23.42
C ARG A 48 2.61 18.45 -22.88
N ASP A 49 2.07 19.45 -23.59
CA ASP A 49 2.24 20.86 -23.22
C ASP A 49 1.66 21.15 -21.81
N GLU A 50 0.56 20.49 -21.45
CA GLU A 50 -0.10 20.65 -20.16
C GLU A 50 0.21 19.53 -19.15
N GLN A 51 1.19 18.66 -19.45
CA GLN A 51 1.54 17.51 -18.61
C GLN A 51 1.81 17.90 -17.14
N HIS A 52 2.46 19.05 -16.91
CA HIS A 52 2.77 19.53 -15.57
C HIS A 52 1.50 19.91 -14.78
N LEU A 53 0.51 20.53 -15.42
CA LEU A 53 -0.80 20.87 -14.82
C LEU A 53 -1.56 19.58 -14.49
N PHE A 54 -1.57 18.63 -15.43
CA PHE A 54 -2.20 17.34 -15.23
C PHE A 54 -1.60 16.59 -14.03
N LEU A 55 -0.27 16.43 -13.98
CA LEU A 55 0.39 15.76 -12.86
C LEU A 55 0.17 16.50 -11.53
N ASN A 56 0.11 17.83 -11.53
CA ASN A 56 -0.26 18.59 -10.32
C ASN A 56 -1.69 18.26 -9.87
N SER A 57 -2.63 18.08 -10.81
CA SER A 57 -3.98 17.65 -10.48
C SER A 57 -4.00 16.24 -9.85
N VAL A 58 -3.16 15.31 -10.34
CA VAL A 58 -3.00 13.98 -9.74
C VAL A 58 -2.52 14.10 -8.30
N ARG A 59 -1.50 14.91 -8.03
CA ARG A 59 -0.98 15.13 -6.66
C ARG A 59 -2.06 15.71 -5.74
N LYS A 60 -2.86 16.66 -6.22
CA LYS A 60 -4.00 17.23 -5.47
C LYS A 60 -5.05 16.17 -5.14
N THR A 61 -5.41 15.31 -6.09
CA THR A 61 -6.36 14.22 -5.83
C THR A 61 -5.84 13.25 -4.77
N ILE A 62 -4.56 12.82 -4.87
CA ILE A 62 -3.96 11.94 -3.87
C ILE A 62 -3.91 12.62 -2.50
N ALA A 63 -3.43 13.86 -2.43
CA ALA A 63 -3.36 14.62 -1.19
C ALA A 63 -4.74 14.79 -0.54
N SER A 64 -5.78 15.11 -1.33
CA SER A 64 -7.14 15.21 -0.83
C SER A 64 -7.68 13.86 -0.32
N PHE A 65 -7.39 12.76 -1.02
CA PHE A 65 -7.87 11.43 -0.65
C PHE A 65 -7.33 10.95 0.71
N PHE A 66 -6.07 11.28 1.01
CA PHE A 66 -5.40 10.89 2.25
C PHE A 66 -5.28 12.02 3.29
N LYS A 67 -5.86 13.19 3.00
CA LYS A 67 -5.74 14.42 3.81
C LYS A 67 -4.28 14.79 4.12
N GLY A 68 -3.45 14.76 3.09
CA GLY A 68 -2.07 15.25 3.09
C GLY A 68 -1.93 16.56 2.32
N SER A 69 -0.69 16.98 2.08
CA SER A 69 -0.37 18.16 1.27
C SER A 69 0.16 17.74 -0.10
N SER A 70 -0.35 18.35 -1.18
CA SER A 70 0.14 18.10 -2.54
C SER A 70 1.56 18.62 -2.77
N ASN A 71 2.01 19.59 -1.95
CA ASN A 71 3.38 20.10 -1.99
C ASN A 71 4.37 19.09 -1.38
N ASN A 72 3.90 18.29 -0.42
CA ASN A 72 4.68 17.28 0.29
C ASN A 72 4.35 15.88 -0.23
N LEU A 73 4.28 15.75 -1.54
CA LEU A 73 3.98 14.50 -2.22
C LEU A 73 4.87 14.33 -3.45
N ILE A 74 5.32 13.10 -3.65
CA ILE A 74 5.91 12.67 -4.92
C ILE A 74 5.14 11.53 -5.56
N LEU A 75 5.20 11.48 -6.87
CA LEU A 75 4.74 10.42 -7.73
C LEU A 75 5.90 9.46 -8.02
N THR A 76 5.64 8.16 -7.91
CA THR A 76 6.64 7.12 -8.15
C THR A 76 6.00 5.94 -8.87
N PRO A 77 6.69 5.18 -9.73
CA PRO A 77 6.07 4.05 -10.43
C PRO A 77 5.60 2.93 -9.49
N ASN A 78 6.13 2.85 -8.27
CA ASN A 78 5.68 1.96 -7.20
C ASN A 78 6.33 2.34 -5.85
N PHE A 79 5.80 1.80 -4.75
CA PHE A 79 6.34 2.01 -3.40
C PHE A 79 7.83 1.67 -3.31
N SER A 80 8.25 0.52 -3.85
CA SER A 80 9.63 0.02 -3.71
C SER A 80 10.67 0.99 -4.27
N LEU A 81 10.39 1.60 -5.43
CA LEU A 81 11.25 2.63 -6.02
C LEU A 81 11.24 3.92 -5.18
N GLY A 82 10.07 4.36 -4.74
CA GLY A 82 9.96 5.52 -3.85
C GLY A 82 10.74 5.32 -2.54
N PHE A 83 10.56 4.18 -1.88
CA PHE A 83 11.25 3.83 -0.65
C PHE A 83 12.77 3.73 -0.84
N ASN A 84 13.24 3.12 -1.93
CA ASN A 84 14.67 3.11 -2.26
C ASN A 84 15.24 4.52 -2.42
N THR A 85 14.47 5.41 -3.04
CA THR A 85 14.88 6.81 -3.24
C THR A 85 14.95 7.55 -1.89
N ILE A 86 14.04 7.27 -0.96
CA ILE A 86 14.08 7.79 0.41
C ILE A 86 15.29 7.25 1.17
N LEU A 87 15.57 5.95 1.09
CA LEU A 87 16.75 5.33 1.72
C LEU A 87 18.05 5.94 1.22
N ASN A 88 18.14 6.31 -0.07
CA ASN A 88 19.30 7.03 -0.60
C ASN A 88 19.42 8.47 -0.04
N GLY A 89 18.32 9.05 0.42
CA GLY A 89 18.28 10.35 1.11
C GLY A 89 18.57 10.27 2.61
N LEU A 90 18.66 9.09 3.21
CA LEU A 90 18.96 8.96 4.64
C LEU A 90 20.46 8.83 4.90
N GLU A 91 20.91 9.43 6.00
CA GLU A 91 22.29 9.26 6.48
C GLU A 91 22.56 7.81 6.90
N LYS A 92 23.68 7.24 6.45
CA LYS A 92 24.02 5.82 6.66
C LYS A 92 24.28 5.43 8.11
N SER A 93 24.58 6.39 8.97
CA SER A 93 24.73 6.19 10.42
C SER A 93 23.40 5.90 11.11
N LYS A 94 22.25 6.11 10.46
CA LYS A 94 20.95 5.88 11.08
C LYS A 94 20.68 4.39 11.29
N LYS A 95 20.24 4.05 12.50
CA LYS A 95 19.71 2.73 12.83
C LYS A 95 18.24 2.62 12.46
N VAL A 96 17.86 1.54 11.81
CA VAL A 96 16.50 1.30 11.29
C VAL A 96 15.86 0.12 12.01
N LEU A 97 14.75 0.37 12.70
CA LEU A 97 13.87 -0.68 13.18
C LEU A 97 12.96 -1.15 12.04
N LEU A 98 12.88 -2.47 11.89
CA LEU A 98 12.07 -3.18 10.92
C LEU A 98 11.17 -4.20 11.62
N LEU A 99 10.19 -4.74 10.90
CA LEU A 99 9.45 -5.91 11.34
C LEU A 99 10.06 -7.18 10.74
N GLU A 100 10.17 -8.23 11.56
CA GLU A 100 10.72 -9.51 11.11
C GLU A 100 9.81 -10.14 10.04
N GLY A 101 10.36 -10.42 8.86
CA GLY A 101 9.61 -11.01 7.75
C GLY A 101 8.62 -10.05 7.05
N ASP A 102 8.76 -8.74 7.26
CA ASP A 102 8.03 -7.74 6.46
C ASP A 102 8.37 -7.87 4.96
N TYR A 103 7.60 -7.20 4.11
CA TYR A 103 7.73 -7.33 2.66
C TYR A 103 9.16 -7.01 2.20
N PRO A 104 9.75 -7.79 1.27
CA PRO A 104 11.14 -7.63 0.88
C PRO A 104 11.50 -6.22 0.39
N SER A 105 10.55 -5.46 -0.16
CA SER A 105 10.82 -4.07 -0.56
C SER A 105 11.17 -3.14 0.61
N ILE A 106 10.90 -3.52 1.86
CA ILE A 106 11.35 -2.81 3.05
C ILE A 106 12.64 -3.46 3.58
N ASN A 107 12.59 -4.74 3.98
CA ASN A 107 13.70 -5.40 4.67
C ASN A 107 14.94 -5.49 3.77
N PHE A 108 14.82 -6.16 2.62
CA PHE A 108 15.92 -6.32 1.68
C PHE A 108 16.42 -4.95 1.20
N ALA A 109 15.53 -3.99 0.89
CA ALA A 109 15.98 -2.66 0.47
C ALA A 109 16.80 -1.93 1.54
N THR A 110 16.43 -2.06 2.82
CA THR A 110 17.15 -1.45 3.94
C THR A 110 18.50 -2.14 4.16
N GLU A 111 18.51 -3.47 4.17
CA GLU A 111 19.70 -4.30 4.37
C GLU A 111 20.73 -4.10 3.24
N ASN A 112 20.33 -4.11 1.97
CA ASN A 112 21.26 -3.88 0.84
C ASN A 112 21.78 -2.44 0.75
N LYS A 113 21.27 -1.54 1.58
CA LYS A 113 21.72 -0.16 1.66
C LYS A 113 22.64 0.06 2.85
N ASP A 114 23.10 -1.02 3.49
CA ASP A 114 24.07 -1.06 4.58
C ASP A 114 23.65 -0.27 5.84
N PHE A 115 22.34 -0.15 6.08
CA PHE A 115 21.85 0.41 7.34
C PHE A 115 21.97 -0.61 8.47
N GLU A 116 22.23 -0.15 9.70
CA GLU A 116 22.11 -0.99 10.90
C GLU A 116 20.63 -1.32 11.13
N ALA A 117 20.22 -2.54 10.77
CA ALA A 117 18.86 -3.02 10.92
C ALA A 117 18.66 -3.77 12.26
N VAL A 118 17.61 -3.42 12.98
CA VAL A 118 17.12 -4.12 14.17
C VAL A 118 15.66 -4.51 13.96
N TYR A 119 15.17 -5.55 14.64
CA TYR A 119 13.87 -6.14 14.32
C TYR A 119 12.94 -6.25 15.52
N ALA A 120 11.65 -6.01 15.28
CA ALA A 120 10.56 -6.42 16.15
C ALA A 120 9.82 -7.62 15.54
N LYS A 121 9.53 -8.62 16.36
CA LYS A 121 8.87 -9.85 15.92
C LYS A 121 7.39 -9.61 15.62
N ILE A 122 6.91 -10.19 14.52
CA ILE A 122 5.49 -10.20 14.17
C ILE A 122 4.81 -11.41 14.82
N ASP A 123 4.11 -11.18 15.92
CA ASP A 123 3.25 -12.18 16.56
C ASP A 123 2.01 -11.53 17.20
N ILE A 124 1.34 -12.25 18.12
CA ILE A 124 0.12 -11.78 18.80
C ILE A 124 0.37 -10.50 19.61
N SER A 125 1.63 -10.27 20.02
CA SER A 125 2.09 -9.14 20.82
C SER A 125 2.82 -8.08 19.99
N LEU A 126 2.61 -8.03 18.66
CA LEU A 126 3.31 -7.14 17.72
C LEU A 126 3.53 -5.71 18.26
N GLU A 127 2.47 -5.05 18.74
CA GLU A 127 2.54 -3.68 19.26
C GLU A 127 3.50 -3.55 20.45
N LYS A 128 3.48 -4.52 21.39
CA LYS A 128 4.42 -4.57 22.50
C LYS A 128 5.85 -4.85 22.02
N ASN A 129 6.02 -5.78 21.08
CA ASN A 129 7.33 -6.13 20.52
C ASN A 129 7.99 -4.92 19.86
N ILE A 130 7.21 -4.07 19.17
CA ILE A 130 7.69 -2.81 18.60
C ILE A 130 8.19 -1.87 19.69
N GLU A 131 7.40 -1.65 20.75
CA GLU A 131 7.79 -0.76 21.85
C GLU A 131 9.05 -1.25 22.58
N ASP A 132 9.12 -2.56 22.88
CA ASP A 132 10.28 -3.18 23.52
C ASP A 132 11.54 -3.07 22.64
N ALA A 133 11.40 -3.24 21.32
CA ALA A 133 12.50 -3.06 20.39
C ALA A 133 12.99 -1.61 20.32
N ILE A 134 12.08 -0.63 20.32
CA ILE A 134 12.44 0.80 20.36
C ILE A 134 13.22 1.11 21.65
N LYS A 135 12.72 0.67 22.82
CA LYS A 135 13.40 0.88 24.11
C LYS A 135 14.78 0.25 24.15
N LYS A 136 14.92 -0.96 23.61
CA LYS A 136 16.17 -1.72 23.63
C LYS A 136 17.22 -1.15 22.68
N HIS A 137 16.82 -0.74 21.48
CA HIS A 137 17.75 -0.44 20.40
C HIS A 137 17.90 1.05 20.09
N SER A 138 16.97 1.90 20.55
CA SER A 138 16.93 3.35 20.28
C SER A 138 17.14 3.68 18.80
N PRO A 139 16.28 3.19 17.89
CA PRO A 139 16.43 3.41 16.46
C PRO A 139 16.17 4.87 16.08
N ASN A 140 16.70 5.31 14.94
CA ASN A 140 16.41 6.63 14.36
C ASN A 140 15.22 6.59 13.40
N VAL A 141 14.95 5.43 12.81
CA VAL A 141 13.89 5.21 11.82
C VAL A 141 13.12 3.95 12.19
N PHE A 142 11.80 3.97 12.03
CA PHE A 142 10.96 2.79 12.04
C PHE A 142 10.28 2.67 10.69
N ALA A 143 10.68 1.66 9.90
CA ALA A 143 10.11 1.38 8.58
C ALA A 143 9.31 0.08 8.61
N PHE A 144 8.04 0.11 8.19
CA PHE A 144 7.12 -1.00 8.37
C PHE A 144 5.95 -0.99 7.38
N SER A 145 5.39 -2.16 7.07
CA SER A 145 4.09 -2.25 6.40
C SER A 145 2.96 -2.10 7.40
N LEU A 146 1.98 -1.24 7.10
CA LEU A 146 0.77 -1.10 7.93
C LEU A 146 -0.03 -2.40 8.01
N VAL A 147 -0.04 -3.17 6.92
CA VAL A 147 -0.67 -4.48 6.81
C VAL A 147 0.34 -5.46 6.23
N GLN A 148 0.58 -6.54 6.96
CA GLN A 148 1.55 -7.56 6.60
C GLN A 148 1.06 -8.37 5.40
N TYR A 149 1.89 -8.42 4.35
CA TYR A 149 1.49 -8.91 3.03
C TYR A 149 1.10 -10.40 3.00
N LEU A 150 1.64 -11.18 3.94
CA LEU A 150 1.49 -12.63 3.99
C LEU A 150 0.16 -13.02 4.63
N ASN A 151 -0.03 -12.64 5.89
CA ASN A 151 -1.12 -13.12 6.73
C ASN A 151 -2.16 -12.05 7.10
N GLY A 152 -1.94 -10.78 6.74
CA GLY A 152 -2.90 -9.70 6.93
C GLY A 152 -2.93 -9.09 8.33
N ILE A 153 -1.94 -9.39 9.18
CA ILE A 153 -1.77 -8.70 10.46
C ILE A 153 -1.65 -7.19 10.19
N ILE A 154 -2.52 -6.42 10.83
CA ILE A 154 -2.56 -4.95 10.74
C ILE A 154 -2.07 -4.36 12.06
N ILE A 155 -1.23 -3.33 11.98
CA ILE A 155 -0.81 -2.53 13.13
C ILE A 155 -1.93 -1.57 13.50
N ASP A 156 -2.24 -1.46 14.79
CA ASP A 156 -3.25 -0.51 15.24
C ASP A 156 -2.81 0.95 15.02
N LEU A 157 -3.60 1.73 14.30
CA LEU A 157 -3.31 3.15 14.02
C LEU A 157 -3.28 3.98 15.31
N ASP A 158 -4.11 3.65 16.30
CA ASP A 158 -4.11 4.35 17.60
C ASP A 158 -2.81 4.06 18.36
N PHE A 159 -2.25 2.86 18.19
CA PHE A 159 -0.94 2.53 18.73
C PHE A 159 0.15 3.35 18.02
N ILE A 160 0.15 3.44 16.69
CA ILE A 160 1.13 4.25 15.95
C ILE A 160 1.10 5.71 16.40
N LYS A 161 -0.09 6.31 16.55
CA LYS A 161 -0.24 7.69 17.07
C LYS A 161 0.38 7.86 18.44
N LYS A 162 0.07 6.96 19.38
CA LYS A 162 0.63 7.00 20.75
C LYS A 162 2.14 6.81 20.76
N LEU A 163 2.63 5.87 19.95
CA LEU A 163 4.05 5.57 19.84
C LEU A 163 4.83 6.76 19.28
N LYS A 164 4.30 7.41 18.23
CA LYS A 164 4.91 8.63 17.68
C LYS A 164 4.93 9.78 18.69
N ALA A 165 3.86 9.95 19.47
CA ALA A 165 3.82 10.97 20.53
C ALA A 165 4.86 10.71 21.64
N GLN A 166 5.14 9.44 21.95
CA GLN A 166 6.15 9.04 22.93
C GLN A 166 7.58 9.15 22.39
N TYR A 167 7.77 8.93 21.09
CA TYR A 167 9.07 8.93 20.42
C TYR A 167 9.07 9.88 19.20
N PRO A 168 8.95 11.21 19.42
CA PRO A 168 8.76 12.19 18.35
C PRO A 168 9.95 12.25 17.38
N ASP A 169 11.15 11.94 17.84
CA ASP A 169 12.39 12.02 17.06
C ASP A 169 12.62 10.82 16.12
N ILE A 170 11.87 9.73 16.29
CA ILE A 170 11.98 8.57 15.40
C ILE A 170 11.17 8.83 14.14
N LEU A 171 11.80 8.68 12.97
CA LEU A 171 11.13 8.84 11.68
C LEU A 171 10.30 7.59 11.34
N PHE A 172 8.99 7.73 11.22
CA PHE A 172 8.07 6.65 10.90
C PHE A 172 7.77 6.61 9.40
N ILE A 173 8.23 5.54 8.74
CA ILE A 173 8.05 5.31 7.30
C ILE A 173 7.13 4.10 7.09
N ALA A 174 5.93 4.33 6.60
CA ALA A 174 4.92 3.30 6.43
C ALA A 174 4.74 2.90 4.96
N ASP A 175 4.72 1.60 4.69
CA ASP A 175 4.15 1.04 3.45
C ASP A 175 2.63 0.85 3.62
N GLY A 176 1.88 1.64 2.86
CA GLY A 176 0.43 1.61 2.75
C GLY A 176 -0.10 0.78 1.58
N THR A 177 0.74 0.05 0.84
CA THR A 177 0.33 -0.69 -0.37
C THR A 177 -0.79 -1.72 -0.11
N GLN A 178 -0.81 -2.33 1.08
CA GLN A 178 -1.85 -3.28 1.51
C GLN A 178 -3.00 -2.61 2.30
N PHE A 179 -2.92 -1.30 2.56
CA PHE A 179 -3.76 -0.57 3.51
C PHE A 179 -4.58 0.55 2.86
N CYS A 180 -3.95 1.38 2.03
CA CYS A 180 -4.58 2.54 1.41
C CYS A 180 -5.78 2.11 0.55
N GLY A 181 -6.92 2.76 0.75
CA GLY A 181 -8.18 2.43 0.08
C GLY A 181 -9.03 1.37 0.79
N THR A 182 -8.54 0.78 1.89
CA THR A 182 -9.34 -0.15 2.71
C THR A 182 -10.21 0.53 3.75
N LYS A 183 -9.85 1.75 4.16
CA LYS A 183 -10.54 2.51 5.20
C LYS A 183 -10.33 4.00 5.09
N VAL A 184 -11.13 4.77 5.85
CA VAL A 184 -10.88 6.20 6.01
C VAL A 184 -9.55 6.38 6.72
N PHE A 185 -8.68 7.23 6.15
CA PHE A 185 -7.36 7.50 6.69
C PHE A 185 -7.05 8.99 6.59
N ASP A 186 -6.47 9.51 7.66
CA ASP A 186 -6.07 10.91 7.78
C ASP A 186 -4.56 10.94 8.04
N PHE A 187 -3.79 11.20 6.99
CA PHE A 187 -2.34 11.20 7.06
C PHE A 187 -1.83 12.25 8.04
N SER A 188 -2.41 13.46 8.02
CA SER A 188 -1.99 14.60 8.84
C SER A 188 -2.02 14.34 10.35
N THR A 189 -2.89 13.43 10.82
CA THR A 189 -3.05 13.10 12.25
C THR A 189 -2.63 11.67 12.59
N SER A 190 -2.01 10.95 11.65
CA SER A 190 -1.74 9.51 11.76
C SER A 190 -0.55 9.14 12.66
N GLY A 191 0.35 10.08 12.94
CA GLY A 191 1.64 9.80 13.57
C GLY A 191 2.68 9.19 12.61
N ILE A 192 2.36 9.07 11.32
CA ILE A 192 3.28 8.61 10.28
C ILE A 192 3.93 9.84 9.64
N ASP A 193 5.26 9.82 9.49
CA ASP A 193 6.01 10.92 8.88
C ASP A 193 6.08 10.78 7.36
N ILE A 194 6.18 9.54 6.86
CA ILE A 194 6.25 9.23 5.44
C ILE A 194 5.33 8.04 5.16
N LEU A 195 4.37 8.21 4.26
CA LEU A 195 3.49 7.14 3.80
C LEU A 195 3.71 6.89 2.31
N GLY A 196 4.14 5.70 1.95
CA GLY A 196 4.25 5.28 0.56
C GLY A 196 3.19 4.26 0.17
N CYS A 197 2.76 4.25 -1.10
CA CYS A 197 1.78 3.29 -1.58
C CYS A 197 1.93 3.03 -3.09
N SER A 198 1.80 1.77 -3.50
CA SER A 198 1.60 1.41 -4.92
C SER A 198 0.10 1.37 -5.24
N GLY A 199 -0.31 1.96 -6.36
CA GLY A 199 -1.73 2.11 -6.71
C GLY A 199 -2.41 0.88 -7.30
N TYR A 200 -1.66 -0.13 -7.71
CA TYR A 200 -2.18 -1.28 -8.48
C TYR A 200 -3.02 -2.28 -7.68
N LYS A 201 -3.12 -2.13 -6.35
CA LYS A 201 -3.85 -3.08 -5.49
C LYS A 201 -5.20 -2.53 -5.06
N TRP A 202 -5.33 -2.07 -3.81
CA TRP A 202 -6.61 -1.62 -3.28
C TRP A 202 -7.07 -0.28 -3.87
N LEU A 203 -6.14 0.49 -4.44
CA LEU A 203 -6.47 1.74 -5.11
C LEU A 203 -6.94 1.55 -6.56
N LEU A 204 -6.87 0.32 -7.10
CA LEU A 204 -7.36 -0.07 -8.43
C LEU A 204 -6.78 0.74 -9.62
N GLY A 205 -5.68 1.48 -9.42
CA GLY A 205 -5.11 2.37 -10.44
C GLY A 205 -4.33 1.66 -11.55
N GLY A 206 -4.28 0.33 -11.56
CA GLY A 206 -3.38 -0.41 -12.45
C GLY A 206 -1.90 -0.27 -12.08
N TYR A 207 -1.00 -0.86 -12.86
CA TYR A 207 0.43 -0.87 -12.61
C TYR A 207 1.12 0.45 -13.01
N GLY A 208 2.36 0.65 -12.57
CA GLY A 208 3.19 1.79 -12.99
C GLY A 208 2.87 3.11 -12.29
N ASN A 209 2.07 3.09 -11.24
CA ASN A 209 1.74 4.26 -10.43
C ASN A 209 1.78 3.97 -8.93
N GLY A 210 2.10 5.02 -8.19
CA GLY A 210 2.29 5.03 -6.76
C GLY A 210 2.67 6.44 -6.31
N PHE A 211 2.75 6.62 -5.00
CA PHE A 211 3.08 7.91 -4.41
C PHE A 211 3.80 7.74 -3.08
N ILE A 212 4.51 8.77 -2.68
CA ILE A 212 4.98 8.96 -1.30
C ILE A 212 4.47 10.31 -0.80
N LEU A 213 3.76 10.27 0.33
CA LEU A 213 3.34 11.42 1.11
C LEU A 213 4.35 11.67 2.23
N PHE A 214 4.65 12.94 2.47
CA PHE A 214 5.53 13.39 3.54
C PHE A 214 4.75 14.32 4.45
N ASN A 215 4.95 14.17 5.76
CA ASN A 215 4.50 15.16 6.72
C ASN A 215 5.32 16.45 6.54
N ASP A 216 4.82 17.55 7.09
CA ASP A 216 5.48 18.84 6.99
C ASP A 216 6.87 18.79 7.65
N ASN A 217 7.82 19.56 7.10
CA ASN A 217 9.20 19.70 7.61
C ASN A 217 10.06 18.41 7.61
N ILE A 218 9.62 17.32 6.98
CA ILE A 218 10.40 16.07 6.90
C ILE A 218 11.59 16.17 5.94
N LEU A 219 11.53 17.05 4.93
CA LEU A 219 12.58 17.17 3.91
C LEU A 219 13.97 17.36 4.53
N ASN A 220 14.11 18.19 5.56
CA ASN A 220 15.38 18.41 6.26
C ASN A 220 15.93 17.14 6.93
N GLN A 221 15.07 16.25 7.42
CA GLN A 221 15.48 15.01 8.09
C GLN A 221 15.92 13.91 7.11
N ILE A 222 15.48 14.01 5.86
CA ILE A 222 15.80 13.07 4.77
C ILE A 222 16.71 13.70 3.71
N THR A 223 17.37 14.81 4.02
CA THR A 223 18.37 15.46 3.16
C THR A 223 19.76 15.20 3.72
N PRO A 224 20.62 14.41 3.03
CA PRO A 224 21.99 14.25 3.44
C PRO A 224 22.71 15.61 3.39
N ILE A 225 23.61 15.85 4.34
CA ILE A 225 24.43 17.07 4.38
C ILE A 225 25.18 17.29 3.05
N SER A 226 25.62 16.21 2.39
CA SER A 226 26.26 16.28 1.07
C SER A 226 25.37 16.88 -0.01
N TYR A 227 24.08 16.56 -0.01
CA TYR A 227 23.11 17.16 -0.94
C TYR A 227 22.93 18.65 -0.65
N THR A 228 22.78 19.02 0.62
CA THR A 228 22.67 20.43 1.03
C THR A 228 23.88 21.25 0.58
N ASN A 229 25.09 20.70 0.73
CA ASN A 229 26.33 21.35 0.30
C ASN A 229 26.46 21.47 -1.23
N ALA A 230 26.01 20.45 -1.97
CA ALA A 230 25.98 20.50 -3.44
C ALA A 230 24.94 21.51 -3.95
N ALA A 231 23.76 21.57 -3.31
CA ALA A 231 22.70 22.50 -3.68
C ALA A 231 23.11 23.96 -3.44
N SER A 232 23.78 24.25 -2.31
CA SER A 232 24.20 25.62 -1.95
C SER A 232 25.28 26.21 -2.85
N THR A 233 26.00 25.36 -3.59
CA THR A 233 27.06 25.76 -4.53
C THR A 233 26.61 25.67 -6.00
N SER A 234 25.36 25.28 -6.24
CA SER A 234 24.82 25.11 -7.60
C SER A 234 24.29 26.42 -8.19
N SER A 235 24.45 26.60 -9.50
CA SER A 235 23.86 27.71 -10.25
C SER A 235 22.44 27.40 -10.76
N HIS A 236 21.81 26.32 -10.27
CA HIS A 236 20.48 25.90 -10.71
C HIS A 236 19.40 26.77 -10.08
N ALA A 237 18.24 26.85 -10.75
CA ALA A 237 17.11 27.61 -10.22
C ALA A 237 16.66 27.06 -8.85
N PRO A 238 16.18 27.89 -7.91
CA PRO A 238 15.75 27.44 -6.58
C PRO A 238 14.68 26.33 -6.59
N SER A 239 13.86 26.22 -7.64
CA SER A 239 12.87 25.15 -7.80
C SER A 239 13.49 23.73 -7.91
N TYR A 240 14.77 23.63 -8.30
CA TYR A 240 15.50 22.36 -8.36
C TYR A 240 15.86 21.78 -6.99
N THR A 241 15.60 22.51 -5.89
CA THR A 241 15.74 22.00 -4.52
C THR A 241 14.41 21.54 -3.93
N SER A 242 13.30 21.61 -4.68
CA SER A 242 12.01 21.09 -4.25
C SER A 242 12.04 19.56 -4.04
N LEU A 243 11.09 19.07 -3.24
CA LEU A 243 10.87 17.64 -3.04
C LEU A 243 10.71 16.90 -4.38
N GLN A 244 9.88 17.42 -5.28
CA GLN A 244 9.62 16.80 -6.58
C GLN A 244 10.87 16.78 -7.45
N ALA A 245 11.60 17.90 -7.56
CA ALA A 245 12.84 17.94 -8.32
C ALA A 245 13.90 16.95 -7.81
N ARG A 246 13.90 16.69 -6.51
CA ARG A 246 14.85 15.77 -5.87
C ARG A 246 14.51 14.30 -6.06
N PHE A 247 13.22 13.96 -6.02
CA PHE A 247 12.77 12.56 -5.90
C PHE A 247 11.96 12.06 -7.11
N GLU A 248 11.49 12.93 -8.01
CA GLU A 248 10.76 12.58 -9.24
C GLU A 248 11.62 12.80 -10.48
N CYS A 249 12.78 12.14 -10.55
CA CYS A 249 13.68 12.28 -11.69
C CYS A 249 13.07 11.70 -12.98
N GLY A 250 13.15 12.46 -14.08
CA GLY A 250 12.76 12.02 -15.41
C GLY A 250 11.33 12.39 -15.80
N HIS A 251 10.82 11.73 -16.84
CA HIS A 251 9.47 11.96 -17.34
C HIS A 251 8.48 11.02 -16.68
N LEU A 252 7.41 11.57 -16.09
CA LEU A 252 6.35 10.81 -15.46
C LEU A 252 5.27 10.42 -16.47
N ASP A 253 4.77 9.19 -16.36
CA ASP A 253 3.77 8.65 -17.28
C ASP A 253 2.34 9.12 -16.91
N THR A 254 1.77 9.98 -17.74
CA THR A 254 0.41 10.53 -17.53
C THR A 254 -0.69 9.48 -17.62
N LEU A 255 -0.52 8.41 -18.39
CA LEU A 255 -1.53 7.35 -18.49
C LEU A 255 -1.65 6.63 -17.14
N ASN A 256 -0.51 6.22 -16.59
CA ASN A 256 -0.46 5.45 -15.34
C ASN A 256 -0.80 6.32 -14.13
N PHE A 257 -0.28 7.55 -14.02
CA PHE A 257 -0.66 8.44 -12.92
C PHE A 257 -2.10 8.98 -13.04
N GLY A 258 -2.58 9.18 -14.27
CA GLY A 258 -3.99 9.49 -14.55
C GLY A 258 -4.92 8.35 -14.15
N SER A 259 -4.51 7.10 -14.39
CA SER A 259 -5.27 5.91 -13.97
C SER A 259 -5.45 5.88 -12.45
N LEU A 260 -4.39 6.19 -11.69
CA LEU A 260 -4.49 6.33 -10.24
C LEU A 260 -5.46 7.44 -9.83
N GLN A 261 -5.36 8.62 -10.45
CA GLN A 261 -6.28 9.73 -10.16
C GLN A 261 -7.74 9.33 -10.43
N TYR A 262 -8.00 8.68 -11.56
CA TYR A 262 -9.32 8.20 -11.94
C TYR A 262 -9.87 7.23 -10.89
N SER A 263 -9.06 6.26 -10.46
CA SER A 263 -9.48 5.29 -9.45
C SER A 263 -9.67 5.88 -8.06
N LEU A 264 -8.86 6.85 -7.64
CA LEU A 264 -9.10 7.56 -6.39
C LEU A 264 -10.44 8.31 -6.43
N ASN A 265 -10.74 9.00 -7.53
CA ASN A 265 -12.04 9.65 -7.71
C ASN A 265 -13.21 8.65 -7.72
N PHE A 266 -13.03 7.49 -8.34
CA PHE A 266 -14.00 6.39 -8.33
C PHE A 266 -14.27 5.88 -6.90
N LEU A 267 -13.23 5.61 -6.12
CA LEU A 267 -13.34 5.21 -4.72
C LEU A 267 -13.99 6.31 -3.85
N THR A 268 -13.66 7.57 -4.08
CA THR A 268 -14.30 8.72 -3.41
C THR A 268 -15.79 8.80 -3.71
N LYS A 269 -16.21 8.59 -4.97
CA LYS A 269 -17.63 8.57 -5.37
C LYS A 269 -18.42 7.46 -4.66
N ILE A 270 -17.81 6.30 -4.44
CA ILE A 270 -18.41 5.20 -3.66
C ILE A 270 -18.51 5.59 -2.18
N GLY A 271 -17.44 6.20 -1.66
CA GLY A 271 -17.30 6.65 -0.27
C GLY A 271 -16.52 5.66 0.58
N LEU A 272 -15.36 6.10 1.10
CA LEU A 272 -14.45 5.26 1.88
C LEU A 272 -15.09 4.66 3.14
N SER A 273 -16.00 5.38 3.82
CA SER A 273 -16.69 4.83 4.99
C SER A 273 -17.55 3.62 4.65
N LYS A 274 -18.21 3.62 3.48
CA LYS A 274 -19.01 2.48 3.01
C LYS A 274 -18.11 1.30 2.60
N ILE A 275 -16.96 1.60 2.00
CA ILE A 275 -15.95 0.58 1.67
C ILE A 275 -15.42 -0.06 2.96
N GLU A 276 -15.09 0.76 3.96
CA GLU A 276 -14.59 0.29 5.25
C GLU A 276 -15.60 -0.61 5.97
N GLU A 277 -16.86 -0.20 6.05
CA GLU A 277 -17.94 -0.98 6.66
C GLU A 277 -18.06 -2.36 6.00
N HIS A 278 -18.09 -2.41 4.66
CA HIS A 278 -18.15 -3.64 3.90
C HIS A 278 -16.95 -4.56 4.13
N LEU A 279 -15.74 -4.00 4.07
CA LEU A 279 -14.52 -4.77 4.29
C LEU A 279 -14.43 -5.30 5.73
N ASN A 280 -14.95 -4.55 6.72
CA ASN A 280 -15.04 -5.00 8.10
C ASN A 280 -16.04 -6.16 8.27
N GLU A 281 -17.19 -6.11 7.58
CA GLU A 281 -18.16 -7.21 7.53
C GLU A 281 -17.52 -8.47 6.93
N LEU A 282 -16.93 -8.36 5.75
CA LEU A 282 -16.24 -9.46 5.08
C LEU A 282 -15.09 -10.02 5.92
N CYS A 283 -14.28 -9.16 6.52
CA CYS A 283 -13.17 -9.57 7.39
C CYS A 283 -13.68 -10.36 8.61
N SER A 284 -14.74 -9.87 9.26
CA SER A 284 -15.32 -10.50 10.45
C SER A 284 -15.91 -11.87 10.12
N TYR A 285 -16.66 -11.97 9.02
CA TYR A 285 -17.23 -13.23 8.56
C TYR A 285 -16.12 -14.24 8.18
N ALA A 286 -15.19 -13.84 7.30
CA ALA A 286 -14.08 -14.69 6.86
C ALA A 286 -13.26 -15.21 8.04
N LYS A 287 -12.88 -14.32 8.98
CA LYS A 287 -12.11 -14.69 10.15
C LYS A 287 -12.83 -15.70 11.04
N SER A 288 -14.13 -15.48 11.27
CA SER A 288 -14.96 -16.40 12.06
C SER A 288 -14.98 -17.80 11.45
N GLU A 289 -15.32 -17.91 10.15
CA GLU A 289 -15.42 -19.20 9.47
C GLU A 289 -14.07 -19.90 9.31
N PHE A 290 -13.01 -19.17 8.96
CA PHE A 290 -11.67 -19.76 8.88
C PHE A 290 -11.16 -20.23 10.24
N THR A 291 -11.50 -19.54 11.33
CA THR A 291 -11.16 -19.98 12.69
C THR A 291 -11.91 -21.28 13.06
N LYS A 292 -13.23 -21.34 12.80
CA LYS A 292 -14.05 -22.55 13.07
C LYS A 292 -13.50 -23.79 12.37
N LEU A 293 -12.97 -23.64 11.16
CA LEU A 293 -12.38 -24.72 10.37
C LEU A 293 -10.88 -24.97 10.66
N ASN A 294 -10.32 -24.32 11.69
CA ASN A 294 -8.91 -24.39 12.07
C ASN A 294 -7.97 -24.12 10.88
N LEU A 295 -8.33 -23.15 10.03
CA LEU A 295 -7.58 -22.76 8.84
C LEU A 295 -6.54 -21.67 9.09
N LEU A 296 -6.63 -20.95 10.19
CA LEU A 296 -5.75 -19.84 10.53
C LEU A 296 -4.64 -20.28 11.50
N GLU A 297 -3.54 -19.54 11.49
CA GLU A 297 -2.54 -19.60 12.57
C GLU A 297 -3.11 -18.96 13.84
N ASP A 298 -2.68 -19.44 15.01
CA ASP A 298 -3.17 -18.94 16.31
C ASP A 298 -2.92 -17.44 16.48
N THR A 299 -1.79 -16.94 15.98
CA THR A 299 -1.49 -15.50 15.95
C THR A 299 -2.56 -14.70 15.22
N VAL A 300 -3.06 -15.20 14.09
CA VAL A 300 -4.08 -14.52 13.29
C VAL A 300 -5.46 -14.68 13.94
N ALA A 301 -5.81 -15.90 14.36
CA ALA A 301 -7.10 -16.22 14.97
C ALA A 301 -7.36 -15.37 16.23
N ASN A 302 -6.34 -15.21 17.08
CA ASN A 302 -6.48 -14.55 18.39
C ASN A 302 -6.35 -13.01 18.36
N ARG A 303 -5.96 -12.40 17.23
CA ARG A 303 -5.92 -10.93 17.13
C ARG A 303 -7.33 -10.33 17.16
N LYS A 304 -7.52 -9.17 17.77
CA LYS A 304 -8.83 -8.48 17.74
C LYS A 304 -9.07 -7.78 16.40
N LYS A 305 -8.08 -7.01 15.93
CA LYS A 305 -8.11 -6.29 14.64
C LYS A 305 -7.36 -7.10 13.58
N HIS A 306 -7.87 -7.12 12.37
CA HIS A 306 -7.25 -7.79 11.22
C HIS A 306 -7.60 -7.09 9.91
N SER A 307 -6.79 -7.28 8.87
CA SER A 307 -7.12 -6.83 7.52
C SER A 307 -7.94 -7.89 6.76
N THR A 308 -8.34 -7.57 5.54
CA THR A 308 -9.04 -8.48 4.63
C THR A 308 -8.13 -9.48 3.91
N ILE A 309 -6.87 -9.61 4.34
CA ILE A 309 -5.91 -10.59 3.82
C ILE A 309 -5.83 -11.72 4.84
N PHE A 310 -5.87 -12.98 4.40
CA PHE A 310 -5.70 -14.16 5.26
C PHE A 310 -4.75 -15.13 4.56
N ASN A 311 -3.84 -15.75 5.32
CA ASN A 311 -3.13 -16.94 4.85
C ASN A 311 -3.77 -18.16 5.51
N ILE A 312 -4.53 -18.94 4.74
CA ILE A 312 -5.19 -20.14 5.24
C ILE A 312 -4.33 -21.38 4.97
N LYS A 313 -4.42 -22.38 5.84
CA LYS A 313 -3.78 -23.70 5.63
C LYS A 313 -4.22 -24.29 4.29
N GLY A 314 -3.25 -24.58 3.43
CA GLY A 314 -3.49 -25.17 2.12
C GLY A 314 -2.20 -25.42 1.36
N ASP A 315 -2.16 -26.50 0.60
CA ASP A 315 -0.98 -26.91 -0.17
C ASP A 315 -1.13 -26.56 -1.67
N GLN A 316 -0.12 -26.91 -2.46
CA GLN A 316 -0.12 -26.70 -3.90
C GLN A 316 -1.26 -27.45 -4.61
N LYS A 317 -1.67 -28.61 -4.10
CA LYS A 317 -2.75 -29.40 -4.70
C LYS A 317 -4.10 -28.73 -4.48
N LEU A 318 -4.38 -28.23 -3.27
CA LEU A 318 -5.57 -27.44 -2.99
C LEU A 318 -5.60 -26.15 -3.82
N HIS A 319 -4.46 -25.47 -4.00
CA HIS A 319 -4.37 -24.31 -4.90
C HIS A 319 -4.78 -24.64 -6.33
N ALA A 320 -4.22 -25.71 -6.89
CA ALA A 320 -4.52 -26.16 -8.24
C ALA A 320 -5.99 -26.56 -8.38
N TYR A 321 -6.54 -27.24 -7.38
CA TYR A 321 -7.97 -27.58 -7.33
C TYR A 321 -8.86 -26.34 -7.33
N LEU A 322 -8.61 -25.36 -6.44
CA LEU A 322 -9.39 -24.11 -6.40
C LEU A 322 -9.29 -23.33 -7.71
N LYS A 323 -8.10 -23.27 -8.32
CA LYS A 323 -7.91 -22.64 -9.62
C LYS A 323 -8.76 -23.31 -10.71
N ASN A 324 -8.82 -24.65 -10.74
CA ASN A 324 -9.68 -25.40 -11.65
C ASN A 324 -11.19 -25.22 -11.38
N GLN A 325 -11.56 -24.62 -10.25
CA GLN A 325 -12.92 -24.24 -9.90
C GLN A 325 -13.17 -22.73 -10.12
N ASN A 326 -12.31 -22.04 -10.88
CA ASN A 326 -12.37 -20.60 -11.14
C ASN A 326 -12.28 -19.73 -9.87
N ILE A 327 -11.59 -20.22 -8.84
CA ILE A 327 -11.29 -19.47 -7.61
C ILE A 327 -9.84 -19.02 -7.65
N ILE A 328 -9.62 -17.71 -7.67
CA ILE A 328 -8.29 -17.12 -7.84
C ILE A 328 -7.74 -16.69 -6.47
N THR A 329 -6.72 -17.41 -6.00
CA THR A 329 -5.94 -17.14 -4.78
C THR A 329 -4.43 -17.22 -5.08
N SER A 330 -3.57 -16.92 -4.11
CA SER A 330 -2.10 -17.04 -4.26
C SER A 330 -1.50 -18.02 -3.26
N LEU A 331 -0.63 -18.94 -3.72
CA LEU A 331 0.29 -19.66 -2.82
C LEU A 331 1.34 -18.70 -2.25
N ARG A 332 1.42 -18.58 -0.93
CA ARG A 332 2.39 -17.72 -0.22
C ARG A 332 2.75 -18.32 1.15
N GLY A 333 4.05 -18.35 1.47
CA GLY A 333 4.54 -18.99 2.68
C GLY A 333 4.07 -20.44 2.74
N ASN A 334 3.47 -20.84 3.87
CA ASN A 334 3.00 -22.21 4.12
C ASN A 334 1.52 -22.42 3.77
N GLY A 335 0.90 -21.52 3.00
CA GLY A 335 -0.55 -21.55 2.79
C GLY A 335 -1.05 -20.87 1.52
N LEU A 336 -2.37 -20.71 1.48
CA LEU A 336 -3.11 -20.01 0.46
C LEU A 336 -3.52 -18.64 0.97
N ARG A 337 -2.98 -17.59 0.35
CA ARG A 337 -3.39 -16.22 0.61
C ARG A 337 -4.68 -15.89 -0.13
N ILE A 338 -5.68 -15.53 0.67
CA ILE A 338 -6.97 -14.98 0.29
C ILE A 338 -6.95 -13.49 0.63
N SER A 339 -7.51 -12.65 -0.24
CA SER A 339 -7.58 -11.21 -0.03
C SER A 339 -8.86 -10.64 -0.61
N LEU A 340 -9.61 -9.91 0.21
CA LEU A 340 -10.94 -9.40 -0.13
C LEU A 340 -10.89 -7.89 -0.35
N HIS A 341 -11.65 -7.42 -1.34
CA HIS A 341 -11.81 -6.02 -1.71
C HIS A 341 -13.29 -5.65 -1.81
N LEU A 342 -13.59 -4.39 -2.16
CA LEU A 342 -14.93 -3.80 -2.19
C LEU A 342 -15.90 -4.55 -3.11
N TYR A 343 -15.38 -5.26 -4.10
CA TYR A 343 -16.19 -5.99 -5.03
C TYR A 343 -16.55 -7.39 -4.52
N ASN A 344 -15.88 -7.92 -3.49
CA ASN A 344 -16.17 -9.25 -2.95
C ASN A 344 -17.46 -9.27 -2.12
N THR A 345 -18.03 -10.45 -1.92
CA THR A 345 -19.22 -10.66 -1.07
C THR A 345 -19.05 -11.86 -0.13
N ILE A 346 -20.00 -12.04 0.78
CA ILE A 346 -20.04 -13.22 1.67
C ILE A 346 -20.16 -14.51 0.84
N GLU A 347 -20.94 -14.49 -0.24
CA GLU A 347 -21.11 -15.65 -1.14
C GLU A 347 -19.78 -16.07 -1.80
N ASP A 348 -18.88 -15.12 -2.08
CA ASP A 348 -17.53 -15.45 -2.57
C ASP A 348 -16.75 -16.25 -1.52
N ILE A 349 -16.85 -15.87 -0.23
CA ILE A 349 -16.19 -16.56 0.89
C ILE A 349 -16.80 -17.96 1.08
N GLU A 350 -18.13 -18.06 1.09
CA GLU A 350 -18.86 -19.33 1.20
C GLU A 350 -18.53 -20.30 0.06
N THR A 351 -18.38 -19.78 -1.16
CA THR A 351 -17.97 -20.57 -2.32
C THR A 351 -16.63 -21.25 -2.07
N VAL A 352 -15.65 -20.53 -1.52
CA VAL A 352 -14.33 -21.10 -1.22
C VAL A 352 -14.39 -22.08 -0.06
N LEU A 353 -15.08 -21.74 1.03
CA LEU A 353 -15.27 -22.63 2.17
C LEU A 353 -15.87 -23.97 1.73
N LYS A 354 -16.91 -23.92 0.89
CA LYS A 354 -17.56 -25.11 0.32
C LYS A 354 -16.59 -25.95 -0.50
N LYS A 355 -15.77 -25.33 -1.35
CA LYS A 355 -14.78 -26.07 -2.17
C LYS A 355 -13.66 -26.67 -1.32
N ILE A 356 -13.18 -25.97 -0.31
CA ILE A 356 -12.20 -26.51 0.67
C ILE A 356 -12.80 -27.71 1.41
N HIS A 357 -14.06 -27.62 1.81
CA HIS A 357 -14.75 -28.72 2.50
C HIS A 357 -14.88 -29.97 1.61
N TYR A 358 -15.20 -29.83 0.32
CA TYR A 358 -15.26 -30.98 -0.60
C TYR A 358 -13.89 -31.59 -0.96
N TYR A 359 -12.82 -30.81 -0.85
CA TYR A 359 -11.47 -31.29 -1.16
C TYR A 359 -10.87 -32.11 -0.01
N ARG A 360 -11.22 -31.77 1.24
CA ARG A 360 -10.83 -32.51 2.44
C ARG A 360 -11.68 -33.77 2.58
#